data_AF-A0A420G0D9-F1
#
_entry.id   AF-A0A420G0D9-F1
#
_cell.length_a   1.000
_cell.length_b   1.000
_cell.length_c   1.000
_cell.angle_alpha   90.00
_cell.angle_beta   90.00
_cell.angle_gamma   90.00
#
_symmetry.space_group_name_H-M   'P 1'
#
loop_
_entity.id
_entity.type
_entity.pdbx_description
1 polymer ?
#
loop_
_entity_poly.entity_id
_entity_poly.type
_entity_poly.pdbx_seq_one_letter_code
_entity_poly.pdbx_strand_id
1 'polypeptide(L)'
;MPNTTPSRTNGALAQRLSLLTSGPQRDALIRGLRGIEKESLRVTHDGELAMTPHARALGSALTHPSLTTDYSEALLELITPAEHDVALTLEKLDTLHRFVYAELGDEILWNNSMPGLLPDTDEGIPIAHYGTSNIGKLKYVYRIGLALRYGRTMQCIAGIHYNYSLNEEVWRTLHADQQSTANAVDFQSDRYLALIRNFRRTNWLLMYLFGASPALDRRFLRDRQHTLETFDADTLYRPYATSLRMSDLGYSNTTAQAALHADYDTLPGYLDALAKAVSQPYPAYEAIGTQRDGEWVQINTNVLQIENEFYSTIRPKRVTYPGERPLHALAARGVQYVEVRCMDIDPFEPTGISLETSRFLDAYLLVCALDDSAPLPPDAYAEANQNFGRVTMEGRKPGLELTRDGSPIAMTDWANELFVQIDAAAATLDALHGGDAHARAVAVQRAKLADASLTPSARVLQTMRDKQQSFLAFGLEQSEAHAAYFRSRPLDAAQTREFADLAVQSLAEQAKLEREEVGSFDAFVAAYRAYTLNRFSV
;
A
#
# COMPACT_ATOMS: atom_id res chain seq x y z
N MET A 1 -13.57 47.19 -2.42
CA MET A 1 -14.37 45.96 -2.54
C MET A 1 -13.41 44.80 -2.40
N PRO A 2 -13.55 43.92 -1.40
CA PRO A 2 -12.72 42.73 -1.32
C PRO A 2 -13.20 41.76 -2.40
N ASN A 3 -12.26 41.29 -3.23
CA ASN A 3 -12.47 40.21 -4.18
C ASN A 3 -12.80 38.94 -3.39
N THR A 4 -14.08 38.63 -3.27
CA THR A 4 -14.55 37.30 -2.90
C THR A 4 -14.36 36.40 -4.12
N THR A 5 -13.22 35.73 -4.19
CA THR A 5 -13.06 34.56 -5.06
C THR A 5 -14.14 33.57 -4.66
N PRO A 6 -15.08 33.19 -5.55
CA PRO A 6 -16.12 32.24 -5.18
C PRO A 6 -15.46 30.89 -4.87
N SER A 7 -15.91 30.24 -3.80
CA SER A 7 -15.70 28.82 -3.51
C SER A 7 -15.98 27.97 -4.77
N ARG A 8 -14.95 27.72 -5.58
CA ARG A 8 -15.04 26.96 -6.85
C ARG A 8 -14.90 25.45 -6.67
N THR A 9 -14.59 24.98 -5.46
CA THR A 9 -14.18 23.59 -5.21
C THR A 9 -15.34 22.58 -5.21
N ASN A 10 -16.55 22.96 -4.80
CA ASN A 10 -17.68 21.99 -4.79
C ASN A 10 -18.36 21.79 -6.16
N GLY A 11 -18.00 22.58 -7.18
CA GLY A 11 -18.71 22.59 -8.47
C GLY A 11 -18.45 21.35 -9.32
N ALA A 12 -17.18 21.00 -9.51
CA ALA A 12 -16.78 19.93 -10.42
C ALA A 12 -17.23 18.55 -9.92
N LEU A 13 -17.01 18.26 -8.64
CA LEU A 13 -17.47 17.01 -8.02
C LEU A 13 -18.99 16.84 -8.18
N ALA A 14 -19.78 17.83 -7.78
CA ALA A 14 -21.24 17.76 -7.85
C ALA A 14 -21.75 17.62 -9.29
N GLN A 15 -21.17 18.36 -10.24
CA GLN A 15 -21.50 18.26 -11.67
C GLN A 15 -21.20 16.86 -12.22
N ARG A 16 -20.02 16.31 -11.92
CA ARG A 16 -19.59 14.99 -12.43
C ARG A 16 -20.39 13.86 -11.77
N LEU A 17 -20.70 13.94 -10.48
CA LEU A 17 -21.60 12.98 -9.82
C LEU A 17 -23.01 13.04 -10.44
N SER A 18 -23.55 14.23 -10.68
CA SER A 18 -24.86 14.40 -11.32
C SER A 18 -24.89 13.82 -12.73
N LEU A 19 -23.87 14.13 -13.55
CA LEU A 19 -23.71 13.55 -14.90
C LEU A 19 -23.70 12.02 -14.85
N LEU A 20 -22.87 11.45 -13.98
CA LEU A 20 -22.66 10.00 -13.89
C LEU A 20 -23.88 9.27 -13.30
N THR A 21 -24.79 9.96 -12.63
CA THR A 21 -26.00 9.35 -12.02
C THR A 21 -27.28 9.58 -12.82
N SER A 22 -27.28 10.53 -13.75
CA SER A 22 -28.47 10.92 -14.54
C SER A 22 -28.75 10.01 -15.76
N GLY A 23 -27.74 9.25 -16.22
CA GLY A 23 -27.81 8.46 -17.44
C GLY A 23 -28.17 6.98 -17.24
N PRO A 24 -28.45 6.24 -18.33
CA PRO A 24 -28.70 4.79 -18.30
C PRO A 24 -27.48 3.98 -17.83
N GLN A 25 -26.29 4.59 -17.82
CA GLN A 25 -25.03 3.97 -17.43
C GLN A 25 -24.66 4.22 -15.96
N ARG A 26 -25.58 4.73 -15.14
CA ARG A 26 -25.31 5.12 -13.74
C ARG A 26 -24.69 4.02 -12.87
N ASP A 27 -25.03 2.77 -13.15
CA ASP A 27 -24.48 1.61 -12.42
C ASP A 27 -22.97 1.44 -12.66
N ALA A 28 -22.38 2.12 -13.65
CA ALA A 28 -20.94 2.10 -13.88
C ALA A 28 -20.13 2.56 -12.67
N LEU A 29 -20.64 3.50 -11.88
CA LEU A 29 -19.98 3.98 -10.66
C LEU A 29 -19.80 2.87 -9.61
N ILE A 30 -20.72 1.90 -9.57
CA ILE A 30 -20.67 0.78 -8.63
C ILE A 30 -20.02 -0.48 -9.21
N ARG A 31 -19.72 -0.50 -10.51
CA ARG A 31 -18.98 -1.58 -11.19
C ARG A 31 -17.46 -1.38 -11.24
N GLY A 32 -16.92 -0.46 -10.43
CA GLY A 32 -15.47 -0.40 -10.16
C GLY A 32 -14.96 -1.67 -9.50
N LEU A 33 -13.64 -1.83 -9.38
CA LEU A 33 -13.02 -3.00 -8.76
C LEU A 33 -12.17 -2.62 -7.55
N ARG A 34 -12.14 -3.53 -6.57
CA ARG A 34 -11.36 -3.44 -5.34
C ARG A 34 -10.52 -4.70 -5.16
N GLY A 35 -9.28 -4.52 -4.74
CA GLY A 35 -8.41 -5.62 -4.33
C GLY A 35 -7.63 -5.22 -3.08
N ILE A 36 -7.28 -6.19 -2.25
CA ILE A 36 -6.50 -5.97 -1.04
C ILE A 36 -5.26 -6.87 -1.08
N GLU A 37 -4.11 -6.26 -0.83
CA GLU A 37 -2.87 -6.97 -0.48
C GLU A 37 -2.63 -6.74 1.01
N LYS A 38 -2.41 -7.81 1.76
CA LYS A 38 -2.16 -7.76 3.21
C LYS A 38 -0.90 -8.51 3.56
N GLU A 39 0.06 -7.78 4.11
CA GLU A 39 1.34 -8.31 4.54
C GLU A 39 1.27 -8.71 6.03
N SER A 40 1.96 -9.78 6.43
CA SER A 40 2.12 -10.17 7.83
C SER A 40 3.34 -11.05 8.04
N LEU A 41 4.12 -10.74 9.07
CA LEU A 41 5.19 -11.63 9.50
C LEU A 41 4.59 -12.88 10.13
N ARG A 42 5.11 -14.05 9.78
CA ARG A 42 4.95 -15.27 10.56
C ARG A 42 5.81 -15.16 11.81
N VAL A 43 5.23 -15.46 12.96
CA VAL A 43 5.91 -15.42 14.26
C VAL A 43 5.58 -16.66 15.09
N THR A 44 6.44 -16.95 16.06
CA THR A 44 6.20 -17.95 17.09
C THR A 44 5.20 -17.44 18.13
N HIS A 45 4.75 -18.32 19.03
CA HIS A 45 3.94 -17.94 20.19
C HIS A 45 4.68 -17.07 21.23
N ASP A 46 6.00 -16.89 21.09
CA ASP A 46 6.78 -15.94 21.88
C ASP A 46 6.91 -14.57 21.18
N GLY A 47 6.29 -14.39 20.01
CA GLY A 47 6.34 -13.17 19.21
C GLY A 47 7.64 -12.98 18.42
N GLU A 48 8.48 -14.01 18.35
CA GLU A 48 9.73 -14.03 17.57
C GLU A 48 9.46 -14.31 16.10
N LEU A 49 10.23 -13.68 15.21
CA LEU A 49 10.17 -13.95 13.77
C LEU A 49 10.35 -15.44 13.46
N ALA A 50 9.42 -16.04 12.71
CA ALA A 50 9.53 -17.43 12.29
C ALA A 50 10.71 -17.61 11.32
N MET A 51 11.55 -18.61 11.59
CA MET A 51 12.74 -18.93 10.78
C MET A 51 12.53 -20.10 9.83
N THR A 52 11.34 -20.70 9.85
CA THR A 52 10.95 -21.77 8.92
C THR A 52 10.76 -21.20 7.50
N PRO A 53 10.96 -22.02 6.45
CA PRO A 53 10.67 -21.60 5.07
C PRO A 53 9.17 -21.40 4.84
N HIS A 54 8.81 -20.74 3.74
CA HIS A 54 7.44 -20.67 3.27
C HIS A 54 6.84 -22.08 3.14
N ALA A 55 5.69 -22.30 3.78
CA ALA A 55 5.09 -23.63 3.85
C ALA A 55 4.71 -24.11 2.44
N ARG A 56 5.26 -25.26 2.02
CA ARG A 56 4.95 -25.84 0.69
C ARG A 56 3.46 -26.11 0.47
N ALA A 57 2.70 -26.31 1.54
CA ALA A 57 1.24 -26.48 1.47
C ALA A 57 0.50 -25.19 1.04
N LEU A 58 1.12 -24.02 1.20
CA LEU A 58 0.64 -22.75 0.63
C LEU A 58 1.02 -22.58 -0.85
N GLY A 59 1.81 -23.51 -1.39
CA GLY A 59 2.24 -23.51 -2.79
C GLY A 59 3.60 -22.86 -3.01
N SER A 60 3.77 -22.28 -4.19
CA SER A 60 4.95 -21.54 -4.61
C SER A 60 4.72 -20.04 -4.42
N ALA A 61 5.52 -19.39 -3.58
CA ALA A 61 5.49 -17.94 -3.45
C ALA A 61 5.79 -17.21 -4.77
N LEU A 62 6.42 -17.86 -5.76
CA LEU A 62 6.71 -17.24 -7.06
C LEU A 62 5.47 -17.16 -7.96
N THR A 63 4.59 -18.15 -7.92
CA THR A 63 3.58 -18.42 -8.95
C THR A 63 2.16 -18.58 -8.40
N HIS A 64 1.98 -18.71 -7.09
CA HIS A 64 0.64 -18.80 -6.50
C HIS A 64 -0.09 -17.45 -6.67
N PRO A 65 -1.35 -17.44 -7.13
CA PRO A 65 -2.02 -16.20 -7.56
C PRO A 65 -2.44 -15.28 -6.39
N SER A 66 -2.53 -15.82 -5.17
CA SER A 66 -3.07 -15.10 -4.01
C SER A 66 -2.22 -15.17 -2.75
N LEU A 67 -1.13 -15.92 -2.75
CA LEU A 67 -0.29 -16.15 -1.58
C LEU A 67 1.16 -16.07 -2.02
N THR A 68 1.89 -15.13 -1.47
CA THR A 68 3.31 -14.94 -1.79
C THR A 68 4.04 -14.47 -0.55
N THR A 69 5.29 -14.11 -0.71
CA THR A 69 6.07 -13.43 0.32
C THR A 69 6.53 -12.10 -0.23
N ASP A 70 6.62 -11.07 0.62
CA ASP A 70 7.26 -9.82 0.27
C ASP A 70 8.77 -9.92 0.52
N TYR A 71 9.39 -9.05 1.32
CA TYR A 71 10.84 -9.00 1.48
C TYR A 71 11.42 -10.25 2.14
N SER A 72 10.85 -10.65 3.28
CA SER A 72 11.35 -11.76 4.10
C SER A 72 10.64 -13.06 3.77
N GLU A 73 11.33 -14.19 3.92
CA GLU A 73 10.72 -15.53 3.82
C GLU A 73 9.58 -15.72 4.85
N ALA A 74 9.64 -14.97 5.95
CA ALA A 74 8.62 -14.94 6.98
C ALA A 74 7.51 -13.91 6.72
N LEU A 75 7.68 -12.97 5.78
CA LEU A 75 6.71 -11.91 5.49
C LEU A 75 5.72 -12.39 4.43
N LEU A 76 4.64 -13.03 4.88
CA LEU A 76 3.58 -13.53 4.03
C LEU A 76 2.74 -12.37 3.47
N GLU A 77 2.36 -12.45 2.21
CA GLU A 77 1.49 -11.48 1.54
C GLU A 77 0.27 -12.21 0.96
N LEU A 78 -0.92 -11.78 1.39
CA LEU A 78 -2.21 -12.30 0.94
C LEU A 78 -2.83 -11.32 -0.05
N ILE A 79 -3.13 -11.78 -1.26
CA ILE A 79 -3.60 -10.95 -2.38
C ILE A 79 -4.98 -11.44 -2.81
N THR A 80 -6.00 -10.59 -2.65
CA THR A 80 -7.34 -10.93 -3.11
C THR A 80 -7.47 -10.78 -4.62
N PRO A 81 -8.39 -11.52 -5.27
CA PRO A 81 -8.86 -11.13 -6.59
C PRO A 81 -9.49 -9.73 -6.57
N ALA A 82 -9.59 -9.12 -7.75
CA ALA A 82 -10.28 -7.84 -7.93
C ALA A 82 -11.80 -8.08 -8.01
N GLU A 83 -12.56 -7.48 -7.09
CA GLU A 83 -13.99 -7.70 -6.92
C GLU A 83 -14.78 -6.40 -7.02
N HIS A 84 -16.05 -6.48 -7.43
CA HIS A 84 -16.90 -5.29 -7.58
C HIS A 84 -17.38 -4.70 -6.26
N ASP A 85 -17.50 -5.54 -5.23
CA ASP A 85 -17.94 -5.15 -3.90
C ASP A 85 -16.84 -5.46 -2.88
N VAL A 86 -16.49 -4.47 -2.07
CA VAL A 86 -15.47 -4.62 -1.05
C VAL A 86 -15.84 -5.58 0.09
N ALA A 87 -17.14 -5.84 0.31
CA ALA A 87 -17.57 -6.91 1.20
C ALA A 87 -17.11 -8.28 0.68
N LEU A 88 -17.20 -8.52 -0.63
CA LEU A 88 -16.69 -9.74 -1.27
C LEU A 88 -15.17 -9.78 -1.20
N THR A 89 -14.48 -8.66 -1.45
CA THR A 89 -13.01 -8.58 -1.29
C THR A 89 -12.58 -9.00 0.12
N LEU A 90 -13.25 -8.54 1.16
CA LEU A 90 -12.96 -8.91 2.55
C LEU A 90 -13.32 -10.36 2.86
N GLU A 91 -14.40 -10.90 2.27
CA GLU A 91 -14.72 -12.34 2.38
C GLU A 91 -13.62 -13.21 1.75
N LYS A 92 -13.09 -12.81 0.58
CA LYS A 92 -11.93 -13.49 -0.04
C LYS A 92 -10.70 -13.39 0.85
N LEU A 93 -10.45 -12.23 1.45
CA LEU A 93 -9.32 -12.05 2.38
C LEU A 93 -9.47 -12.92 3.65
N ASP A 94 -10.66 -13.00 4.25
CA ASP A 94 -10.97 -13.91 5.37
C ASP A 94 -10.74 -15.37 4.97
N THR A 95 -11.20 -15.77 3.78
CA THR A 95 -11.00 -17.11 3.24
C THR A 95 -9.52 -17.45 3.10
N LEU A 96 -8.71 -16.53 2.56
CA LEU A 96 -7.25 -16.70 2.45
C LEU A 96 -6.59 -16.87 3.82
N HIS A 97 -6.98 -16.06 4.82
CA HIS A 97 -6.45 -16.21 6.18
C HIS A 97 -6.80 -17.58 6.78
N ARG A 98 -8.04 -18.06 6.60
CA ARG A 98 -8.48 -19.37 7.11
C ARG A 98 -7.70 -20.51 6.47
N PHE A 99 -7.43 -20.45 5.16
CA PHE A 99 -6.57 -21.42 4.50
C PHE A 99 -5.13 -21.35 5.03
N VAL A 100 -4.56 -20.15 5.12
CA VAL A 100 -3.21 -19.95 5.66
C VAL A 100 -3.07 -20.54 7.06
N TYR A 101 -3.99 -20.25 7.98
CA TYR A 101 -3.95 -20.77 9.34
C TYR A 101 -4.17 -22.28 9.46
N ALA A 102 -4.77 -22.92 8.45
CA ALA A 102 -4.87 -24.38 8.39
C ALA A 102 -3.50 -25.03 8.07
N GLU A 103 -2.64 -24.32 7.34
CA GLU A 103 -1.35 -24.84 6.84
C GLU A 103 -0.12 -24.25 7.58
N LEU A 104 -0.32 -23.28 8.49
CA LEU A 104 0.77 -22.59 9.20
C LEU A 104 1.36 -23.38 10.39
N GLY A 105 0.80 -24.55 10.71
CA GLY A 105 1.17 -25.30 11.91
C GLY A 105 0.95 -24.48 13.19
N ASP A 106 1.99 -24.41 14.03
CA ASP A 106 1.96 -23.70 15.32
C ASP A 106 2.35 -22.21 15.22
N GLU A 107 2.74 -21.71 14.06
CA GLU A 107 3.03 -20.28 13.88
C GLU A 107 1.74 -19.45 13.82
N ILE A 108 1.87 -18.14 14.02
CA ILE A 108 0.78 -17.18 13.89
C ILE A 108 1.19 -15.99 13.02
N LEU A 109 0.22 -15.22 12.53
CA LEU A 109 0.49 -14.01 11.76
C LEU A 109 0.52 -12.79 12.68
N TRP A 110 1.61 -12.02 12.62
CA TRP A 110 1.77 -10.74 13.31
C TRP A 110 0.81 -9.70 12.71
N ASN A 111 -0.14 -9.22 13.50
CA ASN A 111 -1.22 -8.34 13.03
C ASN A 111 -0.98 -6.88 13.43
N ASN A 112 0.24 -6.39 13.25
CA ASN A 112 0.62 -4.99 13.41
C ASN A 112 1.57 -4.57 12.29
N SER A 113 1.54 -3.29 11.93
CA SER A 113 2.43 -2.75 10.89
C SER A 113 3.89 -2.67 11.30
N MET A 114 4.18 -2.25 12.54
CA MET A 114 5.54 -2.35 13.07
C MET A 114 5.81 -3.81 13.46
N PRO A 115 7.00 -4.35 13.16
CA PRO A 115 7.27 -5.78 13.27
C PRO A 115 7.31 -6.25 14.73
N GLY A 116 7.13 -7.57 14.92
CA GLY A 116 7.35 -8.26 16.19
C GLY A 116 8.84 -8.33 16.56
N LEU A 117 9.21 -9.29 17.41
CA LEU A 117 10.61 -9.43 17.82
C LEU A 117 11.46 -9.96 16.66
N LEU A 118 12.32 -9.08 16.14
CA LEU A 118 13.28 -9.40 15.08
C LEU A 118 14.58 -9.99 15.66
N PRO A 119 15.34 -10.75 14.85
CA PRO A 119 16.67 -11.22 15.23
C PRO A 119 17.60 -10.08 15.63
N ASP A 120 18.50 -10.37 16.57
CA ASP A 120 19.49 -9.43 17.11
C ASP A 120 20.36 -8.78 16.04
N THR A 121 20.61 -9.47 14.92
CA THR A 121 21.36 -8.95 13.76
C THR A 121 20.45 -8.72 12.55
N ASP A 122 20.81 -7.77 11.70
CA ASP A 122 20.04 -7.44 10.50
C ASP A 122 20.09 -8.61 9.50
N GLU A 123 21.25 -9.26 9.40
CA GLU A 123 21.49 -10.44 8.57
C GLU A 123 20.73 -11.69 9.06
N GLY A 124 20.26 -11.69 10.30
CA GLY A 124 19.45 -12.77 10.86
C GLY A 124 18.05 -12.86 10.26
N ILE A 125 17.53 -11.79 9.66
CA ILE A 125 16.21 -11.77 9.01
C ILE A 125 16.31 -12.55 7.68
N PRO A 126 15.54 -13.64 7.48
CA PRO A 126 15.64 -14.46 6.27
C PRO A 126 15.06 -13.71 5.06
N ILE A 127 15.74 -13.76 3.92
CA ILE A 127 15.28 -13.16 2.66
C ILE A 127 14.35 -14.15 1.94
N ALA A 128 13.27 -13.65 1.32
CA ALA A 128 12.33 -14.50 0.60
C ALA A 128 12.97 -15.25 -0.58
N HIS A 129 12.70 -16.56 -0.68
CA HIS A 129 13.20 -17.45 -1.70
C HIS A 129 12.12 -17.81 -2.72
N TYR A 130 12.47 -17.77 -4.01
CA TYR A 130 11.55 -18.02 -5.13
C TYR A 130 12.03 -19.12 -6.08
N GLY A 131 12.82 -20.06 -5.56
CA GLY A 131 13.40 -21.15 -6.34
C GLY A 131 14.60 -20.75 -7.20
N THR A 132 14.89 -21.56 -8.22
CA THR A 132 16.15 -21.48 -8.98
C THR A 132 16.01 -20.96 -10.41
N SER A 133 14.79 -20.64 -10.85
CA SER A 133 14.56 -19.93 -12.11
C SER A 133 15.22 -18.55 -12.07
N ASN A 134 15.57 -17.97 -13.20
CA ASN A 134 16.22 -16.67 -13.31
C ASN A 134 15.30 -15.57 -12.78
N ILE A 135 13.98 -15.68 -12.99
CA ILE A 135 13.04 -14.74 -12.38
C ILE A 135 12.99 -14.89 -10.85
N GLY A 136 13.06 -16.12 -10.33
CA GLY A 136 13.16 -16.40 -8.90
C GLY A 136 14.45 -15.84 -8.29
N LYS A 137 15.58 -16.09 -8.94
CA LYS A 137 16.89 -15.53 -8.59
C LYS A 137 16.91 -14.01 -8.68
N LEU A 138 16.28 -13.41 -9.69
CA LEU A 138 16.17 -11.95 -9.83
C LEU A 138 15.41 -11.35 -8.63
N LYS A 139 14.29 -11.96 -8.23
CA LYS A 139 13.51 -11.53 -7.04
C LYS A 139 14.32 -11.67 -5.74
N TYR A 140 15.15 -12.70 -5.62
CA TYR A 140 16.06 -12.90 -4.48
C TYR A 140 17.19 -11.86 -4.46
N VAL A 141 17.91 -11.68 -5.58
CA VAL A 141 18.99 -10.69 -5.73
C VAL A 141 18.49 -9.27 -5.52
N TYR A 142 17.27 -8.95 -5.99
CA TYR A 142 16.61 -7.69 -5.70
C TYR A 142 16.56 -7.39 -4.19
N ARG A 143 16.14 -8.38 -3.39
CA ARG A 143 16.02 -8.26 -1.93
C ARG A 143 17.37 -8.21 -1.22
N ILE A 144 18.39 -8.91 -1.74
CA ILE A 144 19.77 -8.71 -1.26
C ILE A 144 20.20 -7.25 -1.51
N GLY A 145 19.89 -6.70 -2.69
CA GLY A 145 20.17 -5.30 -2.99
C GLY A 145 19.46 -4.34 -2.04
N LEU A 146 18.18 -4.59 -1.73
CA LEU A 146 17.45 -3.81 -0.72
C LEU A 146 18.10 -3.91 0.67
N ALA A 147 18.56 -5.09 1.07
CA ALA A 147 19.29 -5.29 2.34
C ALA A 147 20.52 -4.38 2.41
N LEU A 148 21.33 -4.37 1.34
CA LEU A 148 22.56 -3.59 1.29
C LEU A 148 22.32 -2.08 1.22
N ARG A 149 21.21 -1.66 0.60
CA ARG A 149 20.86 -0.25 0.41
C ARG A 149 20.17 0.35 1.64
N TYR A 150 19.34 -0.43 2.33
CA TYR A 150 18.35 0.08 3.29
C TYR A 150 18.32 -0.65 4.64
N GLY A 151 18.96 -1.82 4.75
CA GLY A 151 18.86 -2.75 5.88
C GLY A 151 17.60 -3.63 5.81
N ARG A 152 17.68 -4.85 6.33
CA ARG A 152 16.59 -5.86 6.35
C ARG A 152 15.49 -5.49 7.33
N THR A 153 15.84 -4.88 8.45
CA THR A 153 14.92 -4.52 9.54
C THR A 153 13.77 -3.65 9.05
N MET A 154 14.08 -2.63 8.25
CA MET A 154 13.09 -1.74 7.66
C MET A 154 12.10 -2.45 6.75
N GLN A 155 12.55 -3.53 6.12
CA GLN A 155 11.77 -4.28 5.15
C GLN A 155 10.79 -5.26 5.81
N CYS A 156 10.79 -5.34 7.15
CA CYS A 156 9.86 -6.15 7.93
C CYS A 156 8.61 -5.37 8.37
N ILE A 157 8.54 -4.06 8.05
CA ILE A 157 7.32 -3.27 8.26
C ILE A 157 6.26 -3.75 7.26
N ALA A 158 5.08 -4.09 7.76
CA ALA A 158 3.97 -4.61 6.97
C ALA A 158 2.84 -3.58 6.83
N GLY A 159 2.08 -3.66 5.74
CA GLY A 159 0.92 -2.81 5.52
C GLY A 159 -0.24 -3.48 4.79
N ILE A 160 -1.21 -2.64 4.46
CA ILE A 160 -2.30 -2.96 3.55
C ILE A 160 -2.10 -2.16 2.27
N HIS A 161 -2.16 -2.80 1.10
CA HIS A 161 -2.38 -2.12 -0.15
C HIS A 161 -3.84 -2.23 -0.57
N TYR A 162 -4.48 -1.10 -0.83
CA TYR A 162 -5.86 -1.03 -1.32
C TYR A 162 -5.86 -0.65 -2.79
N ASN A 163 -6.19 -1.63 -3.64
CA ASN A 163 -6.29 -1.47 -5.08
C ASN A 163 -7.69 -0.99 -5.45
N TYR A 164 -7.79 0.07 -6.24
CA TYR A 164 -9.05 0.72 -6.60
C TYR A 164 -9.09 1.11 -8.08
N SER A 165 -10.19 0.76 -8.75
CA SER A 165 -10.49 1.21 -10.10
C SER A 165 -11.94 1.62 -10.25
N LEU A 166 -12.19 2.56 -11.16
CA LEU A 166 -13.53 2.83 -11.67
C LEU A 166 -13.75 2.07 -12.96
N ASN A 167 -15.01 1.76 -13.24
CA ASN A 167 -15.40 1.10 -14.48
C ASN A 167 -15.04 1.98 -15.69
N GLU A 168 -14.59 1.38 -16.80
CA GLU A 168 -14.21 2.10 -18.02
C GLU A 168 -15.33 3.01 -18.54
N GLU A 169 -16.60 2.65 -18.28
CA GLU A 169 -17.75 3.46 -18.65
C GLU A 169 -17.81 4.83 -17.95
N VAL A 170 -17.28 4.93 -16.72
CA VAL A 170 -17.17 6.20 -16.00
C VAL A 170 -16.27 7.16 -16.80
N TRP A 171 -15.14 6.67 -17.28
CA TRP A 171 -14.19 7.46 -18.07
C TRP A 171 -14.75 7.82 -19.43
N ARG A 172 -15.41 6.89 -20.12
CA ARG A 172 -16.07 7.15 -21.41
C ARG A 172 -17.17 8.21 -21.30
N THR A 173 -17.97 8.18 -20.24
CA THR A 173 -19.00 9.21 -19.99
C THR A 173 -18.38 10.59 -19.77
N LEU A 174 -17.35 10.68 -18.94
CA LEU A 174 -16.65 11.93 -18.67
C LEU A 174 -15.90 12.48 -19.90
N HIS A 175 -15.31 11.59 -20.71
CA HIS A 175 -14.61 11.95 -21.95
C HIS A 175 -15.56 12.60 -22.95
N ALA A 176 -16.76 12.01 -23.12
CA ALA A 176 -17.78 12.52 -24.03
C ALA A 176 -18.36 13.87 -23.57
N ASP A 177 -18.65 14.01 -22.27
CA ASP A 177 -19.17 15.26 -21.69
C ASP A 177 -18.17 16.42 -21.82
N GLN A 178 -16.90 16.15 -21.56
CA GLN A 178 -15.84 17.16 -21.62
C GLN A 178 -15.37 17.48 -23.04
N GLN A 179 -15.85 16.74 -24.05
CA GLN A 179 -15.44 16.87 -25.45
C GLN A 179 -13.92 16.86 -25.62
N SER A 180 -13.23 16.01 -24.84
CA SER A 180 -11.78 15.95 -24.82
C SER A 180 -11.22 15.46 -26.16
N THR A 181 -10.14 16.10 -26.62
CA THR A 181 -9.41 15.70 -27.82
C THR A 181 -8.39 14.59 -27.56
N ALA A 182 -8.14 14.24 -26.30
CA ALA A 182 -7.30 13.09 -25.93
C ALA A 182 -7.98 11.78 -26.38
N ASN A 183 -7.19 10.76 -26.70
CA ASN A 183 -7.75 9.42 -26.87
C ASN A 183 -8.21 8.85 -25.51
N ALA A 184 -8.99 7.77 -25.53
CA ALA A 184 -9.58 7.20 -24.32
C ALA A 184 -8.55 6.75 -23.27
N VAL A 185 -7.39 6.22 -23.71
CA VAL A 185 -6.33 5.73 -22.83
C VAL A 185 -5.63 6.89 -22.12
N ASP A 186 -5.30 7.94 -22.87
CA ASP A 186 -4.65 9.14 -22.32
C ASP A 186 -5.61 9.86 -21.38
N PHE A 187 -6.88 10.02 -21.76
CA PHE A 187 -7.89 10.63 -20.90
C PHE A 187 -8.05 9.86 -19.57
N GLN A 188 -8.18 8.54 -19.62
CA GLN A 188 -8.27 7.72 -18.42
C GLN A 188 -7.00 7.85 -17.56
N SER A 189 -5.82 7.84 -18.17
CA SER A 189 -4.55 7.99 -17.46
C SER A 189 -4.45 9.35 -16.77
N ASP A 190 -4.83 10.42 -17.46
CA ASP A 190 -4.87 11.78 -16.90
C ASP A 190 -5.87 11.89 -15.73
N ARG A 191 -7.01 11.19 -15.80
CA ARG A 191 -7.97 11.13 -14.69
C ARG A 191 -7.45 10.35 -13.48
N TYR A 192 -6.72 9.26 -13.67
CA TYR A 192 -6.08 8.56 -12.56
C TYR A 192 -4.91 9.36 -11.96
N LEU A 193 -4.17 10.12 -12.77
CA LEU A 193 -3.15 11.05 -12.27
C LEU A 193 -3.79 12.21 -11.49
N ALA A 194 -4.93 12.73 -11.96
CA ALA A 194 -5.73 13.69 -11.20
C ALA A 194 -6.17 13.13 -9.84
N LEU A 195 -6.64 11.87 -9.80
CA LEU A 195 -6.92 11.15 -8.56
C LEU A 195 -5.70 11.13 -7.65
N ILE A 196 -4.54 10.72 -8.17
CA ILE A 196 -3.29 10.64 -7.40
C ILE A 196 -2.90 12.01 -6.83
N ARG A 197 -2.99 13.09 -7.59
CA ARG A 197 -2.66 14.43 -7.06
C ARG A 197 -3.62 14.86 -5.93
N ASN A 198 -4.92 14.60 -6.07
CA ASN A 198 -5.90 14.88 -5.02
C ASN A 198 -5.66 14.03 -3.77
N PHE A 199 -5.38 12.74 -3.96
CA PHE A 199 -4.98 11.83 -2.91
C PHE A 199 -3.72 12.35 -2.19
N ARG A 200 -2.66 12.72 -2.92
CA ARG A 200 -1.42 13.21 -2.30
C ARG A 200 -1.64 14.46 -1.44
N ARG A 201 -2.52 15.37 -1.84
CA ARG A 201 -2.86 16.57 -1.05
C ARG A 201 -3.60 16.25 0.25
N THR A 202 -4.33 15.13 0.30
CA THR A 202 -5.33 14.87 1.34
C THR A 202 -5.15 13.55 2.08
N ASN A 203 -4.20 12.71 1.69
CA ASN A 203 -3.94 11.39 2.28
C ASN A 203 -3.47 11.45 3.74
N TRP A 204 -3.05 12.62 4.23
CA TRP A 204 -2.86 12.89 5.65
C TRP A 204 -4.13 12.57 6.45
N LEU A 205 -5.33 12.72 5.86
CA LEU A 205 -6.60 12.34 6.48
C LEU A 205 -6.65 10.85 6.78
N LEU A 206 -6.13 10.00 5.89
CA LEU A 206 -6.06 8.56 6.13
C LEU A 206 -5.11 8.23 7.28
N MET A 207 -3.99 8.95 7.41
CA MET A 207 -3.08 8.77 8.54
C MET A 207 -3.73 9.15 9.86
N TYR A 208 -4.56 10.19 9.87
CA TYR A 208 -5.32 10.56 11.06
C TYR A 208 -6.36 9.50 11.43
N LEU A 209 -7.17 9.07 10.46
CA LEU A 209 -8.32 8.20 10.70
C LEU A 209 -7.94 6.74 10.95
N PHE A 210 -6.89 6.25 10.30
CA PHE A 210 -6.58 4.82 10.20
C PHE A 210 -5.15 4.46 10.58
N GLY A 211 -4.27 5.44 10.86
CA GLY A 211 -2.95 5.15 11.40
C GLY A 211 -3.06 4.34 12.71
N ALA A 212 -2.33 3.23 12.78
CA ALA A 212 -2.42 2.25 13.86
C ALA A 212 -1.04 1.81 14.40
N SER A 213 0.03 2.52 14.05
CA SER A 213 1.40 2.22 14.48
C SER A 213 2.04 3.34 15.32
N PRO A 214 1.48 3.73 16.49
CA PRO A 214 2.01 4.84 17.29
C PRO A 214 3.25 4.47 18.12
N ALA A 215 3.59 3.19 18.20
CA ALA A 215 4.65 2.61 19.03
C ALA A 215 5.39 1.50 18.28
N LEU A 216 6.61 1.18 18.74
CA LEU A 216 7.46 0.12 18.21
C LEU A 216 8.37 -0.45 19.30
N ASP A 217 8.89 -1.66 19.09
CA ASP A 217 9.93 -2.23 19.94
C ASP A 217 11.26 -1.49 19.75
N ARG A 218 11.95 -1.14 20.83
CA ARG A 218 13.23 -0.41 20.81
C ARG A 218 14.26 -1.08 19.90
N ARG A 219 14.34 -2.40 19.87
CA ARG A 219 15.35 -3.15 19.12
C ARG A 219 15.17 -2.98 17.61
N PHE A 220 13.97 -2.61 17.14
CA PHE A 220 13.72 -2.25 15.74
C PHE A 220 14.65 -1.14 15.25
N LEU A 221 14.95 -0.14 16.10
CA LEU A 221 15.82 0.95 15.70
C LEU A 221 17.29 0.58 15.73
N ARG A 222 17.68 -0.51 16.40
CA ARG A 222 19.08 -0.89 16.61
C ARG A 222 19.86 0.33 17.13
N ASP A 223 20.91 0.73 16.43
CA ASP A 223 21.74 1.91 16.77
C ASP A 223 21.28 3.22 16.09
N ARG A 224 20.12 3.23 15.41
CA ARG A 224 19.63 4.44 14.72
C ARG A 224 19.22 5.51 15.72
N GLN A 225 19.68 6.73 15.47
CA GLN A 225 19.21 7.90 16.22
C GLN A 225 17.72 8.13 15.99
N HIS A 226 17.02 8.53 17.05
CA HIS A 226 15.60 8.80 17.00
C HIS A 226 15.19 9.88 17.99
N THR A 227 13.99 10.40 17.79
CA THR A 227 13.38 11.42 18.65
C THR A 227 12.18 10.89 19.43
N LEU A 228 11.88 9.58 19.32
CA LEU A 228 10.79 8.92 20.04
C LEU A 228 10.95 9.01 21.56
N GLU A 229 9.81 9.04 22.25
CA GLU A 229 9.73 8.94 23.70
C GLU A 229 9.73 7.46 24.13
N THR A 230 10.11 7.22 25.38
CA THR A 230 10.07 5.89 25.98
C THR A 230 8.67 5.65 26.58
N PHE A 231 7.98 4.60 26.14
CA PHE A 231 6.70 4.18 26.72
C PHE A 231 6.95 3.31 27.96
N ASP A 232 7.84 2.34 27.84
CA ASP A 232 8.31 1.44 28.91
C ASP A 232 9.76 0.99 28.68
N ALA A 233 10.21 -0.06 29.36
CA ALA A 233 11.59 -0.55 29.23
C ALA A 233 11.98 -0.96 27.81
N ASP A 234 11.05 -1.47 27.00
CA ASP A 234 11.34 -2.07 25.68
C ASP A 234 10.63 -1.36 24.53
N THR A 235 9.74 -0.42 24.81
CA THR A 235 8.85 0.21 23.83
C THR A 235 9.16 1.69 23.66
N LEU A 236 9.26 2.12 22.40
CA LEU A 236 9.35 3.53 22.01
C LEU A 236 8.05 3.97 21.33
N TYR A 237 7.67 5.23 21.52
CA TYR A 237 6.42 5.75 20.96
C TYR A 237 6.43 7.28 20.80
N ARG A 238 5.33 7.81 20.25
CA ARG A 238 5.00 9.24 20.29
C ARG A 238 3.59 9.43 20.84
N PRO A 239 3.37 10.33 21.83
CA PRO A 239 2.06 10.53 22.46
C PRO A 239 0.93 10.83 21.48
N TYR A 240 1.23 11.55 20.39
CA TYR A 240 0.26 12.02 19.39
C TYR A 240 0.46 11.42 18.00
N ALA A 241 1.43 10.53 17.78
CA ALA A 241 1.61 9.91 16.47
C ALA A 241 0.44 9.02 16.11
N THR A 242 0.21 8.89 14.80
CA THR A 242 -0.77 7.97 14.25
C THR A 242 -0.10 6.79 13.56
N SER A 243 0.99 7.01 12.82
CA SER A 243 1.56 5.98 11.93
C SER A 243 3.09 6.04 11.83
N LEU A 244 3.84 5.54 12.82
CA LEU A 244 5.31 5.50 12.73
C LEU A 244 5.82 4.69 11.51
N ARG A 245 5.04 3.72 11.02
CA ARG A 245 5.31 3.03 9.74
C ARG A 245 5.50 4.01 8.58
N MET A 246 4.72 5.09 8.55
CA MET A 246 4.72 6.08 7.48
C MET A 246 5.61 7.30 7.79
N SER A 247 6.39 7.28 8.88
CA SER A 247 7.29 8.37 9.24
C SER A 247 8.67 8.26 8.58
N ASP A 248 9.58 9.15 8.98
CA ASP A 248 11.02 9.09 8.69
C ASP A 248 11.73 7.86 9.28
N LEU A 249 11.10 7.17 10.21
CA LEU A 249 11.54 5.88 10.74
C LEU A 249 11.15 4.72 9.83
N GLY A 250 10.21 4.95 8.90
CA GLY A 250 9.69 4.02 7.91
C GLY A 250 10.47 3.99 6.59
N TYR A 251 9.87 3.45 5.54
CA TYR A 251 10.48 3.25 4.21
C TYR A 251 10.91 4.54 3.47
N SER A 252 10.48 5.72 3.92
CA SER A 252 10.43 6.95 3.11
C SER A 252 11.74 7.74 3.02
N ASN A 253 12.78 7.43 3.81
CA ASN A 253 13.87 8.39 4.05
C ASN A 253 15.28 7.92 3.67
N THR A 254 15.43 7.30 2.50
CA THR A 254 16.76 6.93 1.98
C THR A 254 17.25 8.00 1.01
N THR A 255 18.50 8.42 1.13
CA THR A 255 19.05 9.63 0.47
C THR A 255 18.92 9.62 -1.05
N ALA A 256 18.94 8.43 -1.67
CA ALA A 256 18.77 8.28 -3.11
C ALA A 256 17.31 8.46 -3.56
N GLN A 257 16.34 7.93 -2.80
CA GLN A 257 14.91 8.04 -3.13
C GLN A 257 14.31 9.39 -2.74
N ALA A 258 14.83 10.04 -1.69
CA ALA A 258 14.37 11.36 -1.26
C ALA A 258 14.56 12.44 -2.35
N ALA A 259 15.53 12.27 -3.25
CA ALA A 259 15.76 13.16 -4.39
C ALA A 259 14.88 12.82 -5.62
N LEU A 260 14.14 11.71 -5.59
CA LEU A 260 13.29 11.29 -6.69
C LEU A 260 11.93 11.99 -6.61
N HIS A 261 11.71 12.91 -7.55
CA HIS A 261 10.43 13.57 -7.72
C HIS A 261 9.69 12.94 -8.89
N ALA A 262 8.68 12.11 -8.58
CA ALA A 262 7.75 11.63 -9.60
C ALA A 262 6.83 12.76 -10.05
N ASP A 263 6.69 12.93 -11.35
CA ASP A 263 5.70 13.82 -11.97
C ASP A 263 4.34 13.11 -11.97
N TYR A 264 3.34 13.69 -11.31
CA TYR A 264 1.97 13.19 -11.28
C TYR A 264 1.00 14.07 -12.09
N ASP A 265 1.52 15.02 -12.87
CA ASP A 265 0.74 15.89 -13.74
C ASP A 265 0.47 15.20 -15.08
N THR A 266 1.43 14.45 -15.61
CA THR A 266 1.29 13.73 -16.89
C THR A 266 1.88 12.32 -16.85
N LEU A 267 1.30 11.38 -17.62
CA LEU A 267 1.82 10.01 -17.70
C LEU A 267 3.24 9.97 -18.32
N PRO A 268 3.54 10.70 -19.41
CA PRO A 268 4.90 10.77 -19.94
C PRO A 268 5.92 11.29 -18.91
N GLY A 269 5.57 12.30 -18.11
CA GLY A 269 6.44 12.82 -17.05
C GLY A 269 6.69 11.78 -15.95
N TYR A 270 5.64 11.09 -15.49
CA TYR A 270 5.75 10.00 -14.53
C TYR A 270 6.71 8.90 -15.01
N LEU A 271 6.51 8.46 -16.26
CA LEU A 271 7.31 7.42 -16.90
C LEU A 271 8.78 7.86 -17.04
N ASP A 272 9.04 9.10 -17.48
CA ASP A 272 10.39 9.63 -17.64
C ASP A 272 11.15 9.68 -16.31
N ALA A 273 10.48 10.17 -15.25
CA ALA A 273 11.07 10.25 -13.91
C ALA A 273 11.52 8.86 -13.40
N LEU A 274 10.66 7.84 -13.52
CA LEU A 274 11.00 6.48 -13.09
C LEU A 274 12.00 5.80 -14.02
N ALA A 275 11.89 6.00 -15.33
CA ALA A 275 12.85 5.48 -16.32
C ALA A 275 14.26 5.98 -16.04
N LYS A 276 14.40 7.27 -15.72
CA LYS A 276 15.66 7.87 -15.30
C LYS A 276 16.16 7.24 -14.00
N ALA A 277 15.30 7.08 -13.00
CA ALA A 277 15.68 6.50 -11.71
C ALA A 277 16.20 5.05 -11.82
N VAL A 278 15.60 4.22 -12.68
CA VAL A 278 16.09 2.84 -12.92
C VAL A 278 17.30 2.76 -13.85
N SER A 279 17.75 3.87 -14.42
CA SER A 279 18.86 3.92 -15.39
C SER A 279 20.06 4.74 -14.91
N GLN A 280 19.88 5.61 -13.90
CA GLN A 280 20.92 6.50 -13.40
C GLN A 280 21.76 5.83 -12.30
N PRO A 281 23.07 5.63 -12.50
CA PRO A 281 23.97 5.12 -11.46
C PRO A 281 23.97 6.02 -10.22
N TYR A 282 24.12 5.40 -9.04
CA TYR A 282 24.23 6.09 -7.77
C TYR A 282 25.58 5.76 -7.10
N PRO A 283 26.46 6.75 -6.83
CA PRO A 283 27.84 6.49 -6.42
C PRO A 283 28.01 5.56 -5.21
N ALA A 284 27.14 5.68 -4.20
CA ALA A 284 27.20 4.81 -3.02
C ALA A 284 26.89 3.34 -3.37
N TYR A 285 26.02 3.10 -4.35
CA TYR A 285 25.67 1.76 -4.79
C TYR A 285 26.69 1.21 -5.79
N GLU A 286 27.36 2.06 -6.56
CA GLU A 286 28.53 1.67 -7.37
C GLU A 286 29.68 1.16 -6.51
N ALA A 287 29.94 1.83 -5.38
CA ALA A 287 30.98 1.41 -4.43
C ALA A 287 30.72 0.01 -3.82
N ILE A 288 29.45 -0.45 -3.79
CA ILE A 288 29.06 -1.80 -3.35
C ILE A 288 29.39 -2.85 -4.41
N GLY A 289 29.27 -2.50 -5.70
CA GLY A 289 29.38 -3.41 -6.85
C GLY A 289 28.14 -4.33 -7.04
N THR A 290 27.98 -4.93 -8.22
CA THR A 290 26.83 -5.85 -8.47
C THR A 290 27.09 -7.28 -8.01
N GLN A 291 28.36 -7.65 -7.79
CA GLN A 291 28.77 -8.98 -7.36
C GLN A 291 29.80 -8.91 -6.23
N ARG A 292 29.81 -9.91 -5.35
CA ARG A 292 30.82 -10.15 -4.31
C ARG A 292 31.12 -11.65 -4.26
N ASP A 293 32.39 -12.01 -4.25
CA ASP A 293 32.86 -13.41 -4.20
C ASP A 293 32.21 -14.33 -5.26
N GLY A 294 31.90 -13.78 -6.45
CA GLY A 294 31.27 -14.51 -7.56
C GLY A 294 29.74 -14.56 -7.51
N GLU A 295 29.11 -14.02 -6.47
CA GLU A 295 27.65 -14.03 -6.29
C GLU A 295 27.03 -12.65 -6.55
N TRP A 296 25.82 -12.63 -7.11
CA TRP A 296 25.06 -11.39 -7.32
C TRP A 296 24.51 -10.82 -6.01
N VAL A 297 24.77 -9.54 -5.76
CA VAL A 297 24.33 -8.84 -4.54
C VAL A 297 23.41 -7.66 -4.78
N GLN A 298 23.26 -7.21 -6.03
CA GLN A 298 22.24 -6.25 -6.47
C GLN A 298 22.10 -6.32 -7.99
N ILE A 299 20.90 -6.03 -8.52
CA ILE A 299 20.61 -6.15 -9.97
C ILE A 299 21.44 -5.15 -10.78
N ASN A 300 21.58 -3.93 -10.25
CA ASN A 300 22.36 -2.84 -10.83
C ASN A 300 22.79 -1.89 -9.70
N THR A 301 23.50 -0.83 -10.08
CA THR A 301 24.00 0.22 -9.18
C THR A 301 23.23 1.54 -9.34
N ASN A 302 22.03 1.49 -9.91
CA ASN A 302 21.22 2.67 -10.19
C ASN A 302 20.42 3.13 -8.96
N VAL A 303 19.90 4.37 -9.00
CA VAL A 303 19.07 4.96 -7.94
C VAL A 303 17.97 3.98 -7.51
N LEU A 304 17.32 3.31 -8.46
CA LEU A 304 16.44 2.18 -8.23
C LEU A 304 16.94 0.94 -8.99
N GLN A 305 16.90 -0.24 -8.38
CA GLN A 305 17.18 -1.50 -9.09
C GLN A 305 16.09 -1.77 -10.12
N ILE A 306 14.83 -1.63 -9.70
CA ILE A 306 13.62 -1.81 -10.50
C ILE A 306 12.55 -0.83 -10.01
N GLU A 307 11.49 -0.69 -10.78
CA GLU A 307 10.42 0.28 -10.53
C GLU A 307 9.67 0.03 -9.22
N ASN A 308 9.59 -1.23 -8.80
CA ASN A 308 8.95 -1.62 -7.54
C ASN A 308 9.66 -1.05 -6.30
N GLU A 309 10.93 -0.67 -6.42
CA GLU A 309 11.72 -0.05 -5.33
C GLU A 309 11.26 1.38 -5.02
N PHE A 310 10.55 2.06 -5.94
CA PHE A 310 10.11 3.44 -5.75
C PHE A 310 9.02 3.55 -4.68
N TYR A 311 9.39 3.95 -3.46
CA TYR A 311 8.42 4.12 -2.39
C TYR A 311 7.47 5.31 -2.63
N SER A 312 6.15 5.07 -2.55
CA SER A 312 5.11 6.10 -2.67
C SER A 312 3.87 5.70 -1.88
N THR A 313 3.10 6.68 -1.41
CA THR A 313 1.83 6.47 -0.69
C THR A 313 0.70 5.97 -1.61
N ILE A 314 0.83 6.19 -2.91
CA ILE A 314 -0.07 5.70 -3.96
C ILE A 314 0.70 5.50 -5.26
N ARG A 315 0.33 4.49 -6.06
CA ARG A 315 0.95 4.22 -7.37
C ARG A 315 -0.10 4.06 -8.48
N PRO A 316 0.14 4.59 -9.69
CA PRO A 316 -0.60 4.19 -10.88
C PRO A 316 -0.19 2.78 -11.29
N LYS A 317 -1.16 1.95 -11.68
CA LYS A 317 -0.92 0.55 -12.00
C LYS A 317 -1.64 0.10 -13.26
N ARG A 318 -1.07 -0.92 -13.89
CA ARG A 318 -1.63 -1.67 -15.01
C ARG A 318 -1.27 -3.14 -14.80
N VAL A 319 -2.20 -4.05 -15.09
CA VAL A 319 -1.88 -5.48 -15.09
C VAL A 319 -0.80 -5.76 -16.15
N THR A 320 0.28 -6.40 -15.73
CA THR A 320 1.43 -6.79 -16.56
C THR A 320 1.19 -8.17 -17.18
N TYR A 321 1.63 -8.35 -18.41
CA TYR A 321 1.77 -9.68 -18.99
C TYR A 321 3.02 -10.40 -18.44
N PRO A 322 3.10 -11.74 -18.52
CA PRO A 322 4.29 -12.47 -18.08
C PRO A 322 5.58 -11.92 -18.71
N GLY A 323 6.55 -11.57 -17.87
CA GLY A 323 7.83 -10.99 -18.29
C GLY A 323 7.80 -9.50 -18.65
N GLU A 324 6.66 -8.84 -18.59
CA GLU A 324 6.53 -7.41 -18.88
C GLU A 324 6.87 -6.54 -17.67
N ARG A 325 7.61 -5.44 -17.88
CA ARG A 325 7.90 -4.47 -16.82
C ARG A 325 6.71 -3.55 -16.54
N PRO A 326 6.47 -3.13 -15.28
CA PRO A 326 5.38 -2.22 -14.93
C PRO A 326 5.36 -0.91 -15.74
N LEU A 327 6.52 -0.27 -15.97
CA LEU A 327 6.56 0.96 -16.77
C LEU A 327 6.17 0.74 -18.23
N HIS A 328 6.45 -0.44 -18.78
CA HIS A 328 6.09 -0.75 -20.17
C HIS A 328 4.59 -0.98 -20.29
N ALA A 329 3.98 -1.68 -19.34
CA ALA A 329 2.53 -1.84 -19.28
C ALA A 329 1.83 -0.47 -19.19
N LEU A 330 2.33 0.43 -18.34
CA LEU A 330 1.82 1.80 -18.23
C LEU A 330 2.05 2.62 -19.51
N ALA A 331 3.24 2.57 -20.10
CA ALA A 331 3.56 3.31 -21.32
C ALA A 331 2.72 2.86 -22.52
N ALA A 332 2.49 1.56 -22.66
CA ALA A 332 1.78 0.99 -23.81
C ALA A 332 0.26 1.05 -23.66
N ARG A 333 -0.27 1.00 -22.42
CA ARG A 333 -1.71 0.80 -22.19
C ARG A 333 -2.31 1.76 -21.16
N GLY A 334 -1.56 2.73 -20.68
CA GLY A 334 -2.04 3.72 -19.71
C GLY A 334 -2.34 3.13 -18.32
N VAL A 335 -2.87 3.99 -17.45
CA VAL A 335 -3.25 3.62 -16.08
C VAL A 335 -4.61 2.91 -16.06
N GLN A 336 -4.70 1.79 -15.36
CA GLN A 336 -5.94 1.01 -15.23
C GLN A 336 -6.55 1.10 -13.84
N TYR A 337 -5.72 1.17 -12.81
CA TYR A 337 -6.14 1.28 -11.41
C TYR A 337 -5.06 2.01 -10.59
N VAL A 338 -5.41 2.36 -9.36
CA VAL A 338 -4.45 2.90 -8.39
C VAL A 338 -4.30 1.94 -7.22
N GLU A 339 -3.09 1.89 -6.67
CA GLU A 339 -2.75 1.10 -5.49
C GLU A 339 -2.40 2.09 -4.36
N VAL A 340 -3.28 2.19 -3.36
CA VAL A 340 -3.05 2.97 -2.14
C VAL A 340 -2.18 2.14 -1.20
N ARG A 341 -1.03 2.67 -0.79
CA ARG A 341 0.01 1.92 -0.05
C ARG A 341 0.25 2.43 1.37
N CYS A 342 -0.39 3.53 1.76
CA CYS A 342 -0.14 4.13 3.06
C CYS A 342 -0.92 3.50 4.22
N MET A 343 -1.81 2.54 3.97
CA MET A 343 -2.67 1.98 5.02
C MET A 343 -1.87 1.09 5.99
N ASP A 344 -1.96 1.39 7.27
CA ASP A 344 -1.47 0.52 8.34
C ASP A 344 -2.41 -0.69 8.50
N ILE A 345 -1.89 -1.75 9.10
CA ILE A 345 -2.68 -2.88 9.59
C ILE A 345 -3.41 -2.42 10.86
N ASP A 346 -4.74 -2.48 10.86
CA ASP A 346 -5.55 -2.25 12.06
C ASP A 346 -5.46 -3.48 12.98
N PRO A 347 -4.81 -3.39 14.15
CA PRO A 347 -4.62 -4.53 15.03
C PRO A 347 -5.92 -5.00 15.69
N PHE A 348 -7.01 -4.25 15.60
CA PHE A 348 -8.32 -4.63 16.12
C PHE A 348 -9.17 -5.40 15.11
N GLU A 349 -8.75 -5.44 13.85
CA GLU A 349 -9.44 -6.15 12.77
C GLU A 349 -8.68 -7.43 12.41
N PRO A 350 -9.32 -8.62 12.41
CA PRO A 350 -8.64 -9.87 12.11
C PRO A 350 -7.98 -9.91 10.73
N THR A 351 -8.61 -9.30 9.73
CA THR A 351 -8.07 -9.17 8.36
C THR A 351 -7.13 -7.96 8.19
N GLY A 352 -6.91 -7.17 9.25
CA GLY A 352 -6.07 -5.96 9.24
C GLY A 352 -6.76 -4.71 8.68
N ILE A 353 -7.98 -4.82 8.17
CA ILE A 353 -8.79 -3.69 7.68
C ILE A 353 -10.28 -4.04 7.76
N SER A 354 -11.10 -3.09 8.22
CA SER A 354 -12.54 -3.27 8.38
C SER A 354 -13.34 -2.94 7.12
N LEU A 355 -14.60 -3.42 7.08
CA LEU A 355 -15.55 -3.07 6.03
C LEU A 355 -15.86 -1.57 6.03
N GLU A 356 -16.01 -0.95 7.20
CA GLU A 356 -16.27 0.49 7.34
C GLU A 356 -15.10 1.33 6.80
N THR A 357 -13.86 0.93 7.09
CA THR A 357 -12.67 1.59 6.54
C THR A 357 -12.66 1.51 5.02
N SER A 358 -12.98 0.33 4.49
CA SER A 358 -12.99 0.07 3.06
C SER A 358 -14.08 0.86 2.31
N ARG A 359 -15.29 0.96 2.90
CA ARG A 359 -16.39 1.78 2.36
C ARG A 359 -16.10 3.28 2.44
N PHE A 360 -15.38 3.72 3.47
CA PHE A 360 -14.87 5.09 3.52
C PHE A 360 -13.87 5.35 2.39
N LEU A 361 -12.93 4.41 2.13
CA LEU A 361 -11.97 4.52 1.04
C LEU A 361 -12.67 4.60 -0.32
N ASP A 362 -13.75 3.85 -0.56
CA ASP A 362 -14.55 3.97 -1.79
C ASP A 362 -15.06 5.40 -2.01
N ALA A 363 -15.68 6.00 -0.99
CA ALA A 363 -16.20 7.36 -1.09
C ALA A 363 -15.08 8.40 -1.23
N TYR A 364 -14.01 8.27 -0.45
CA TYR A 364 -12.85 9.17 -0.49
C TYR A 364 -12.10 9.12 -1.82
N LEU A 365 -11.85 7.93 -2.36
CA LEU A 365 -11.17 7.77 -3.66
C LEU A 365 -12.06 8.21 -4.81
N LEU A 366 -13.39 8.08 -4.69
CA LEU A 366 -14.33 8.66 -5.65
C LEU A 366 -14.27 10.19 -5.66
N VAL A 367 -14.19 10.83 -4.50
CA VAL A 367 -13.94 12.29 -4.42
C VAL A 367 -12.62 12.64 -5.10
N CYS A 368 -11.53 11.93 -4.78
CA CYS A 368 -10.24 12.18 -5.41
C CYS A 368 -10.30 12.07 -6.94
N ALA A 369 -11.04 11.08 -7.46
CA ALA A 369 -11.20 10.82 -8.88
C ALA A 369 -12.06 11.87 -9.60
N LEU A 370 -13.05 12.43 -8.93
CA LEU A 370 -14.08 13.27 -9.54
C LEU A 370 -13.95 14.76 -9.23
N ASP A 371 -13.25 15.17 -8.18
CA ASP A 371 -13.04 16.59 -7.92
C ASP A 371 -12.01 17.21 -8.90
N ASP A 372 -11.94 18.53 -8.96
CA ASP A 372 -10.89 19.21 -9.71
C ASP A 372 -9.51 18.93 -9.09
N SER A 373 -8.51 18.82 -9.96
CA SER A 373 -7.16 18.40 -9.57
C SER A 373 -6.12 19.29 -10.25
N ALA A 374 -5.79 20.39 -9.59
CA ALA A 374 -4.71 21.26 -10.02
C ALA A 374 -3.40 20.49 -10.18
N PRO A 375 -2.48 20.94 -11.06
CA PRO A 375 -1.12 20.42 -11.13
C PRO A 375 -0.43 20.43 -9.76
N LEU A 376 0.46 19.48 -9.50
CA LEU A 376 1.17 19.32 -8.24
C LEU A 376 2.67 19.65 -8.44
N PRO A 377 3.02 20.94 -8.61
CA PRO A 377 4.41 21.35 -8.78
C PRO A 377 5.26 21.05 -7.52
N PRO A 378 6.60 21.11 -7.61
CA PRO A 378 7.50 20.73 -6.51
C PRO A 378 7.17 21.34 -5.14
N ASP A 379 6.80 22.63 -5.07
CA ASP A 379 6.47 23.28 -3.80
C ASP A 379 5.18 22.72 -3.17
N ALA A 380 4.15 22.49 -3.98
CA ALA A 380 2.90 21.89 -3.53
C ALA A 380 3.08 20.40 -3.17
N TYR A 381 3.98 19.70 -3.88
CA TYR A 381 4.39 18.34 -3.53
C TYR A 381 5.09 18.29 -2.16
N ALA A 382 6.00 19.23 -1.90
CA ALA A 382 6.70 19.35 -0.63
C ALA A 382 5.73 19.70 0.50
N GLU A 383 4.80 20.63 0.28
CA GLU A 383 3.72 20.97 1.24
C GLU A 383 2.88 19.74 1.60
N ALA A 384 2.42 18.99 0.59
CA ALA A 384 1.65 17.77 0.78
C ALA A 384 2.41 16.73 1.62
N ASN A 385 3.71 16.51 1.33
CA ASN A 385 4.54 15.59 2.11
C ASN A 385 4.77 16.07 3.54
N GLN A 386 4.93 17.38 3.75
CA GLN A 386 5.08 17.95 5.10
C GLN A 386 3.81 17.76 5.92
N ASN A 387 2.63 18.00 5.36
CA ASN A 387 1.37 17.75 6.04
C ASN A 387 1.19 16.27 6.38
N PHE A 388 1.50 15.38 5.43
CA PHE A 388 1.49 13.94 5.66
C PHE A 388 2.41 13.55 6.82
N GLY A 389 3.66 14.01 6.81
CA GLY A 389 4.63 13.75 7.89
C GLY A 389 4.19 14.31 9.25
N ARG A 390 3.63 15.53 9.28
CA ARG A 390 3.08 16.14 10.50
C ARG A 390 1.97 15.30 11.11
N VAL A 391 0.98 14.89 10.30
CA VAL A 391 -0.14 14.08 10.81
C VAL A 391 0.32 12.70 11.24
N THR A 392 1.25 12.09 10.51
CA THR A 392 1.85 10.83 10.90
C THR A 392 2.51 10.89 12.29
N MET A 393 3.26 11.95 12.59
CA MET A 393 4.06 12.07 13.82
C MET A 393 3.33 12.70 15.00
N GLU A 394 2.35 13.57 14.75
CA GLU A 394 1.62 14.28 15.80
C GLU A 394 0.14 14.57 15.45
N GLY A 395 -0.48 13.78 14.56
CA GLY A 395 -1.85 13.96 14.08
C GLY A 395 -2.94 14.06 15.14
N ARG A 396 -2.73 13.45 16.32
CA ARG A 396 -3.69 13.50 17.43
C ARG A 396 -3.48 14.69 18.38
N LYS A 397 -2.51 15.57 18.09
CA LYS A 397 -2.21 16.74 18.91
C LYS A 397 -3.37 17.75 18.83
N PRO A 398 -3.95 18.18 19.97
CA PRO A 398 -5.00 19.19 19.97
C PRO A 398 -4.54 20.49 19.29
N GLY A 399 -5.37 21.03 18.40
CA GLY A 399 -5.08 22.28 17.68
C GLY A 399 -4.00 22.15 16.60
N LEU A 400 -3.73 20.95 16.07
CA LEU A 400 -2.77 20.77 14.98
C LEU A 400 -3.17 21.61 13.75
N GLU A 401 -2.21 22.40 13.26
CA GLU A 401 -2.33 23.16 12.01
C GLU A 401 -1.55 22.46 10.88
N LEU A 402 -2.13 22.50 9.69
CA LEU A 402 -1.52 22.10 8.43
C LEU A 402 -1.28 23.33 7.55
N THR A 403 -0.62 23.15 6.42
CA THR A 403 -0.45 24.21 5.42
C THR A 403 -1.25 23.87 4.17
N ARG A 404 -2.07 24.80 3.68
CA ARG A 404 -2.81 24.65 2.43
C ARG A 404 -2.59 25.88 1.58
N ASP A 405 -2.01 25.68 0.40
CA ASP A 405 -1.69 26.76 -0.53
C ASP A 405 -0.83 27.85 0.13
N GLY A 406 0.18 27.42 0.90
CA GLY A 406 1.10 28.28 1.63
C GLY A 406 0.54 28.96 2.90
N SER A 407 -0.73 28.72 3.25
CA SER A 407 -1.38 29.33 4.43
C SER A 407 -1.68 28.31 5.52
N PRO A 408 -1.58 28.66 6.81
CA PRO A 408 -1.96 27.76 7.90
C PRO A 408 -3.47 27.52 7.91
N ILE A 409 -3.88 26.29 8.22
CA ILE A 409 -5.27 25.88 8.40
C ILE A 409 -5.36 24.84 9.53
N ALA A 410 -6.38 24.93 10.39
CA ALA A 410 -6.61 23.89 11.38
C ALA A 410 -6.92 22.57 10.69
N MET A 411 -6.26 21.48 11.10
CA MET A 411 -6.46 20.15 10.48
C MET A 411 -7.93 19.73 10.50
N THR A 412 -8.63 20.00 11.60
CA THR A 412 -10.05 19.67 11.78
C THR A 412 -10.96 20.45 10.83
N ASP A 413 -10.65 21.72 10.56
CA ASP A 413 -11.44 22.55 9.65
C ASP A 413 -11.29 22.03 8.22
N TRP A 414 -10.05 21.74 7.80
CA TRP A 414 -9.80 21.15 6.49
C TRP A 414 -10.42 19.75 6.36
N ALA A 415 -10.33 18.92 7.40
CA ALA A 415 -10.97 17.61 7.41
C ALA A 415 -12.50 17.74 7.25
N ASN A 416 -13.15 18.66 7.98
CA ASN A 416 -14.59 18.90 7.85
C ASN A 416 -14.99 19.31 6.43
N GLU A 417 -14.19 20.14 5.75
CA GLU A 417 -14.42 20.46 4.33
C GLU A 417 -14.35 19.23 3.43
N LEU A 418 -13.35 18.37 3.62
CA LEU A 418 -13.21 17.12 2.85
C LEU A 418 -14.39 16.19 3.12
N PHE A 419 -14.81 16.09 4.38
CA PHE A 419 -15.92 15.25 4.79
C PHE A 419 -17.26 15.67 4.16
N VAL A 420 -17.48 16.95 3.85
CA VAL A 420 -18.67 17.40 3.09
C VAL A 420 -18.68 16.78 1.68
N GLN A 421 -17.53 16.73 1.02
CA GLN A 421 -17.39 16.12 -0.30
C GLN A 421 -17.55 14.60 -0.24
N ILE A 422 -16.96 13.98 0.78
CA ILE A 422 -17.02 12.53 1.02
C ILE A 422 -18.45 12.10 1.33
N ASP A 423 -19.23 12.87 2.10
CA ASP A 423 -20.65 12.61 2.32
C ASP A 423 -21.43 12.58 1.00
N ALA A 424 -21.18 13.54 0.10
CA ALA A 424 -21.86 13.60 -1.19
C ALA A 424 -21.54 12.38 -2.07
N ALA A 425 -20.28 11.94 -2.08
CA ALA A 425 -19.86 10.72 -2.76
C ALA A 425 -20.49 9.47 -2.14
N ALA A 426 -20.49 9.37 -0.80
CA ALA A 426 -21.09 8.26 -0.07
C ALA A 426 -22.61 8.14 -0.31
N ALA A 427 -23.33 9.26 -0.23
CA ALA A 427 -24.76 9.32 -0.52
C ALA A 427 -25.06 8.91 -1.97
N THR A 428 -24.18 9.28 -2.92
CA THR A 428 -24.31 8.87 -4.32
C THR A 428 -24.14 7.35 -4.48
N LEU A 429 -23.11 6.77 -3.84
CA LEU A 429 -22.87 5.33 -3.87
C LEU A 429 -24.01 4.54 -3.22
N ASP A 430 -24.54 5.03 -2.10
CA ASP A 430 -25.67 4.42 -1.40
C ASP A 430 -26.98 4.53 -2.19
N ALA A 431 -27.21 5.64 -2.91
CA ALA A 431 -28.37 5.77 -3.79
C ALA A 431 -28.35 4.77 -4.96
N LEU A 432 -27.17 4.36 -5.43
CA LEU A 432 -26.99 3.38 -6.51
C LEU A 432 -27.05 1.93 -6.02
N HIS A 433 -26.38 1.61 -4.91
CA HIS A 433 -26.41 0.26 -4.33
C HIS A 433 -27.71 -0.05 -3.59
N GLY A 434 -28.39 0.96 -3.05
CA GLY A 434 -29.45 0.84 -2.06
C GLY A 434 -28.89 0.74 -0.63
N GLY A 435 -29.55 1.42 0.31
CA GLY A 435 -29.17 1.45 1.72
C GLY A 435 -28.42 2.72 2.13
N ASP A 436 -27.56 2.60 3.14
CA ASP A 436 -26.86 3.72 3.80
C ASP A 436 -25.45 3.32 4.28
N ALA A 437 -24.87 2.27 3.70
CA ALA A 437 -23.66 1.63 4.21
C ALA A 437 -22.43 2.56 4.12
N HIS A 438 -22.28 3.31 3.03
CA HIS A 438 -21.17 4.26 2.88
C HIS A 438 -21.37 5.46 3.80
N ALA A 439 -22.59 5.99 3.91
CA ALA A 439 -22.91 7.11 4.80
C ALA A 439 -22.62 6.76 6.27
N ARG A 440 -22.98 5.55 6.71
CA ARG A 440 -22.66 5.07 8.06
C ARG A 440 -21.16 4.91 8.27
N ALA A 441 -20.43 4.36 7.29
CA ALA A 441 -18.98 4.26 7.35
C ALA A 441 -18.31 5.64 7.50
N VAL A 442 -18.77 6.65 6.73
CA VAL A 442 -18.29 8.03 6.83
C VAL A 442 -18.62 8.66 8.18
N ALA A 443 -19.82 8.43 8.71
CA ALA A 443 -20.21 8.94 10.04
C ALA A 443 -19.31 8.40 11.17
N VAL A 444 -18.94 7.12 11.12
CA VAL A 444 -17.99 6.51 12.07
C VAL A 444 -16.64 7.22 12.01
N GLN A 445 -16.14 7.52 10.81
CA GLN A 445 -14.86 8.22 10.68
C GLN A 445 -14.94 9.68 11.10
N ARG A 446 -16.06 10.36 10.85
CA ARG A 446 -16.28 11.74 11.29
C ARG A 446 -16.24 11.87 12.81
N ALA A 447 -16.76 10.88 13.53
CA ALA A 447 -16.72 10.87 15.00
C ALA A 447 -15.29 10.96 15.56
N LYS A 448 -14.29 10.42 14.84
CA LYS A 448 -12.87 10.51 15.24
C LYS A 448 -12.33 11.94 15.24
N LEU A 449 -12.88 12.85 14.42
CA LEU A 449 -12.51 14.28 14.45
C LEU A 449 -12.99 14.99 15.72
N ALA A 450 -14.16 14.58 16.22
CA ALA A 450 -14.72 15.12 17.47
C ALA A 450 -14.04 14.51 18.70
N ASP A 451 -13.63 13.25 18.61
CA ASP A 451 -12.92 12.54 19.68
C ASP A 451 -11.77 11.70 19.11
N ALA A 452 -10.55 12.24 19.21
CA ALA A 452 -9.33 11.60 18.74
C ALA A 452 -9.04 10.27 19.47
N SER A 453 -9.65 10.01 20.64
CA SER A 453 -9.48 8.74 21.36
C SER A 453 -10.06 7.54 20.59
N LEU A 454 -10.97 7.79 19.64
CA LEU A 454 -11.57 6.78 18.78
C LEU A 454 -10.67 6.34 17.61
N THR A 455 -9.57 7.04 17.36
CA THR A 455 -8.60 6.67 16.32
C THR A 455 -7.87 5.36 16.69
N PRO A 456 -7.51 4.49 15.72
CA PRO A 456 -6.82 3.24 16.01
C PRO A 456 -5.52 3.45 16.79
N SER A 457 -4.69 4.43 16.40
CA SER A 457 -3.47 4.78 17.12
C SER A 457 -3.71 5.22 18.59
N ALA A 458 -4.78 5.96 18.88
CA ALA A 458 -5.11 6.27 20.27
C ALA A 458 -5.54 5.00 21.04
N ARG A 459 -6.36 4.14 20.42
CA ARG A 459 -6.82 2.88 21.00
C ARG A 459 -5.66 1.91 21.28
N VAL A 460 -4.66 1.83 20.41
CA VAL A 460 -3.43 1.03 20.64
C VAL A 460 -2.73 1.51 21.91
N LEU A 461 -2.40 2.80 22.00
CA LEU A 461 -1.71 3.34 23.18
C LEU A 461 -2.55 3.21 24.46
N GLN A 462 -3.86 3.41 24.36
CA GLN A 462 -4.75 3.27 25.51
C GLN A 462 -4.81 1.82 26.00
N THR A 463 -4.95 0.86 25.09
CA THR A 463 -4.96 -0.58 25.44
C THR A 463 -3.66 -0.99 26.10
N MET A 464 -2.51 -0.56 25.56
CA MET A 464 -1.19 -0.82 26.14
C MET A 464 -1.08 -0.23 27.56
N ARG A 465 -1.58 0.98 27.80
CA ARG A 465 -1.55 1.61 29.13
C ARG A 465 -2.45 0.87 30.12
N ASP A 466 -3.69 0.58 29.73
CA ASP A 466 -4.70 -0.02 30.61
C ASP A 466 -4.31 -1.44 31.03
N LYS A 467 -3.67 -2.19 30.13
CA LYS A 467 -3.16 -3.54 30.40
C LYS A 467 -1.71 -3.59 30.87
N GLN A 468 -1.02 -2.45 30.95
CA GLN A 468 0.40 -2.35 31.30
C GLN A 468 1.29 -3.23 30.40
N GLN A 469 1.04 -3.20 29.10
CA GLN A 469 1.74 -4.01 28.10
C GLN A 469 2.79 -3.22 27.34
N SER A 470 3.90 -3.88 27.03
CA SER A 470 4.82 -3.45 25.98
C SER A 470 4.16 -3.57 24.61
N PHE A 471 4.76 -2.94 23.59
CA PHE A 471 4.28 -3.06 22.21
C PHE A 471 4.25 -4.52 21.74
N LEU A 472 5.29 -5.30 22.06
CA LEU A 472 5.33 -6.72 21.69
C LEU A 472 4.25 -7.55 22.38
N ALA A 473 4.01 -7.31 23.68
CA ALA A 473 2.96 -8.02 24.42
C ALA A 473 1.56 -7.70 23.87
N PHE A 474 1.29 -6.43 23.56
CA PHE A 474 0.06 -6.02 22.88
C PHE A 474 -0.08 -6.70 21.52
N GLY A 475 0.97 -6.65 20.69
CA GLY A 475 0.92 -7.21 19.34
C GLY A 475 0.72 -8.73 19.34
N LEU A 476 1.38 -9.44 20.27
CA LEU A 476 1.22 -10.87 20.46
C LEU A 476 -0.20 -11.23 20.90
N GLU A 477 -0.75 -10.54 21.91
CA GLU A 477 -2.13 -10.79 22.37
C GLU A 477 -3.15 -10.62 21.24
N GLN A 478 -3.03 -9.55 20.45
CA GLN A 478 -3.91 -9.32 19.30
C GLN A 478 -3.75 -10.40 18.24
N SER A 479 -2.51 -10.78 17.92
CA SER A 479 -2.21 -11.84 16.95
C SER A 479 -2.75 -13.21 17.38
N GLU A 480 -2.63 -13.57 18.66
CA GLU A 480 -3.19 -14.83 19.18
C GLU A 480 -4.72 -14.83 19.13
N ALA A 481 -5.36 -13.71 19.48
CA ALA A 481 -6.81 -13.57 19.37
C ALA A 481 -7.30 -13.75 17.93
N HIS A 482 -6.58 -13.16 16.96
CA HIS A 482 -6.92 -13.31 15.54
C HIS A 482 -6.64 -14.73 15.02
N ALA A 483 -5.53 -15.34 15.43
CA ALA A 483 -5.25 -16.74 15.11
C ALA A 483 -6.38 -17.67 15.61
N ALA A 484 -6.85 -17.48 16.85
CA ALA A 484 -7.99 -18.22 17.41
C ALA A 484 -9.29 -17.95 16.63
N TYR A 485 -9.54 -16.69 16.21
CA TYR A 485 -10.69 -16.31 15.41
C TYR A 485 -10.73 -17.03 14.05
N PHE A 486 -9.60 -17.21 13.37
CA PHE A 486 -9.55 -17.95 12.10
C PHE A 486 -9.55 -19.47 12.30
N ARG A 487 -8.75 -20.00 13.24
CA ARG A 487 -8.67 -21.45 13.52
C ARG A 487 -10.00 -22.03 14.01
N SER A 488 -10.83 -21.25 14.71
CA SER A 488 -12.18 -21.68 15.14
C SER A 488 -13.22 -21.74 14.01
N ARG A 489 -12.89 -21.22 12.82
CA ARG A 489 -13.74 -21.21 11.63
C ARG A 489 -12.97 -21.83 10.47
N PRO A 490 -12.68 -23.15 10.48
CA PRO A 490 -11.98 -23.78 9.35
C PRO A 490 -12.79 -23.64 8.06
N LEU A 491 -12.12 -23.65 6.91
CA LEU A 491 -12.78 -23.73 5.61
C LEU A 491 -13.58 -25.03 5.48
N ASP A 492 -14.60 -25.01 4.62
CA ASP A 492 -15.26 -26.27 4.25
C ASP A 492 -14.36 -27.13 3.35
N ALA A 493 -14.70 -28.41 3.22
CA ALA A 493 -13.88 -29.35 2.48
C ALA A 493 -13.75 -29.03 0.97
N ALA A 494 -14.70 -28.30 0.38
CA ALA A 494 -14.61 -27.90 -1.02
C ALA A 494 -13.61 -26.75 -1.20
N GLN A 495 -13.71 -25.72 -0.36
CA GLN A 495 -12.77 -24.60 -0.33
C GLN A 495 -11.35 -25.06 0.01
N THR A 496 -11.18 -25.94 1.01
CA THR A 496 -9.85 -26.51 1.34
C THR A 496 -9.23 -27.23 0.14
N ARG A 497 -10.01 -28.03 -0.60
CA ARG A 497 -9.51 -28.71 -1.81
C ARG A 497 -9.13 -27.72 -2.90
N GLU A 498 -9.94 -26.69 -3.13
CA GLU A 498 -9.66 -25.66 -4.13
C GLU A 498 -8.30 -24.99 -3.88
N PHE A 499 -8.02 -24.55 -2.65
CA PHE A 499 -6.73 -23.95 -2.32
C PHE A 499 -5.57 -24.94 -2.32
N ALA A 500 -5.79 -26.19 -1.90
CA ALA A 500 -4.76 -27.23 -2.00
C ALA A 500 -4.40 -27.51 -3.48
N ASP A 501 -5.38 -27.52 -4.38
CA ASP A 501 -5.16 -27.68 -5.82
C ASP A 501 -4.39 -26.48 -6.40
N LEU A 502 -4.69 -25.25 -5.98
CA LEU A 502 -3.93 -24.05 -6.35
C LEU A 502 -2.48 -24.11 -5.85
N ALA A 503 -2.25 -24.59 -4.64
CA ALA A 503 -0.91 -24.81 -4.10
C ALA A 503 -0.11 -25.81 -4.96
N VAL A 504 -0.71 -26.96 -5.29
CA VAL A 504 -0.08 -27.96 -6.17
C VAL A 504 0.19 -27.40 -7.57
N GLN A 505 -0.77 -26.68 -8.15
CA GLN A 505 -0.64 -26.06 -9.47
C GLN A 505 0.51 -25.04 -9.49
N SER A 506 0.59 -24.16 -8.50
CA SER A 506 1.65 -23.15 -8.41
C SER A 506 3.03 -23.79 -8.31
N LEU A 507 3.21 -24.85 -7.52
CA LEU A 507 4.45 -25.60 -7.43
C LEU A 507 4.83 -26.26 -8.76
N ALA A 508 3.86 -26.82 -9.48
CA ALA A 508 4.08 -27.39 -10.80
C ALA A 508 4.51 -26.34 -11.83
N GLU A 509 3.94 -25.13 -11.75
CA GLU A 509 4.30 -23.99 -12.59
C GLU A 509 5.72 -23.49 -12.31
N GLN A 510 6.10 -23.34 -11.03
CA GLN A 510 7.47 -22.99 -10.66
C GLN A 510 8.47 -24.03 -11.20
N ALA A 511 8.17 -25.32 -10.99
CA ALA A 511 9.03 -26.39 -11.47
C ALA A 511 9.11 -26.42 -13.01
N LYS A 512 8.05 -26.01 -13.71
CA LYS A 512 8.06 -25.85 -15.17
C LYS A 512 9.00 -24.71 -15.59
N LEU A 513 8.91 -23.54 -14.95
CA LEU A 513 9.81 -22.41 -15.20
C LEU A 513 11.27 -22.83 -15.00
N GLU A 514 11.59 -23.52 -13.90
CA GLU A 514 12.95 -23.98 -13.60
C GLU A 514 13.50 -25.00 -14.60
N ARG A 515 12.64 -25.79 -15.26
CA ARG A 515 13.06 -26.77 -16.29
C ARG A 515 13.16 -26.18 -17.70
N GLU A 516 12.26 -25.28 -18.05
CA GLU A 516 12.14 -24.74 -19.42
C GLU A 516 13.02 -23.51 -19.66
N GLU A 517 13.55 -22.91 -18.60
CA GLU A 517 14.40 -21.73 -18.71
C GLU A 517 15.75 -22.03 -19.37
N VAL A 518 16.14 -21.15 -20.30
CA VAL A 518 17.37 -21.27 -21.08
C VAL A 518 18.26 -20.07 -20.81
N GLY A 519 19.56 -20.32 -20.68
CA GLY A 519 20.59 -19.28 -20.50
C GLY A 519 21.05 -19.11 -19.05
N SER A 520 22.22 -18.51 -18.88
CA SER A 520 22.75 -18.20 -17.54
C SER A 520 22.00 -17.04 -16.90
N PHE A 521 22.04 -16.99 -15.57
CA PHE A 521 21.49 -15.86 -14.82
C PHE A 521 22.16 -14.53 -15.22
N ASP A 522 23.47 -14.53 -15.51
CA ASP A 522 24.17 -13.35 -16.02
C ASP A 522 23.57 -12.83 -17.33
N ALA A 523 23.30 -13.73 -18.29
CA ALA A 523 22.69 -13.37 -19.56
C ALA A 523 21.26 -12.84 -19.37
N PHE A 524 20.51 -13.44 -18.43
CA PHE A 524 19.17 -12.98 -18.08
C PHE A 524 19.20 -11.57 -17.47
N VAL A 525 20.07 -11.29 -16.50
CA VAL A 525 20.20 -9.96 -15.89
C VAL A 525 20.68 -8.94 -16.92
N ALA A 526 21.61 -9.30 -17.80
CA ALA A 526 22.05 -8.42 -18.88
C ALA A 526 20.90 -8.05 -19.83
N ALA A 527 20.09 -9.03 -20.24
CA ALA A 527 18.91 -8.78 -21.07
C ALA A 527 17.86 -7.93 -20.33
N TYR A 528 17.61 -8.23 -19.05
CA TYR A 528 16.68 -7.49 -18.21
C TYR A 528 17.08 -6.01 -18.07
N ARG A 529 18.39 -5.73 -17.93
CA ARG A 529 18.94 -4.37 -17.85
C ARG A 529 18.96 -3.64 -19.19
N ALA A 530 19.20 -4.36 -20.29
CA ALA A 530 19.21 -3.79 -21.64
C ALA A 530 17.81 -3.40 -22.13
N TYR A 531 16.77 -3.84 -21.42
CA TYR A 531 15.38 -3.56 -21.76
C TYR A 531 15.03 -2.09 -21.49
N THR A 532 15.13 -1.28 -22.56
CA THR A 532 14.77 0.14 -22.60
C THR A 532 13.29 0.33 -22.92
N LEU A 533 12.70 1.41 -22.41
CA LEU A 533 11.39 1.90 -22.86
C LEU A 533 11.46 2.28 -24.35
N ASN A 534 11.22 1.31 -25.22
CA ASN A 534 11.00 1.59 -26.63
C ASN A 534 9.65 2.29 -26.74
N ARG A 535 9.69 3.62 -26.91
CA ARG A 535 8.53 4.40 -27.36
C ARG A 535 8.11 3.83 -28.72
N PHE A 536 7.14 2.92 -28.73
CA PHE A 536 6.36 2.72 -29.93
C PHE A 536 5.44 3.94 -30.05
N SER A 537 5.89 4.92 -30.84
CA SER A 537 4.96 5.79 -31.54
C SER A 537 4.08 4.88 -32.41
N VAL A 538 2.81 4.80 -32.07
CA VAL A 538 1.74 4.49 -33.02
C VAL A 538 0.77 5.64 -33.01
#